data_AF-A0A6P5EVT0-F1
#
_entry.id   AF-A0A6P5EVT0-F1
#
_cell.length_a   1.000
_cell.length_b   1.000
_cell.length_c   1.000
_cell.angle_alpha   90.00
_cell.angle_beta   90.00
_cell.angle_gamma   90.00
#
_symmetry.space_group_name_H-M   'P 1'
#
loop_
_entity.id
_entity.type
_entity.pdbx_description
1 polymer ?
#
loop_
_entity_poly.entity_id
_entity_poly.type
_entity_poly.pdbx_seq_one_letter_code
_entity_poly.pdbx_strand_id
1 'polypeptide(L)'
;MALSSLLNPNLFLVPSSLSPLHSPSTRSLAITCGPRDNRGPLQRGRTLSTEAILAVQALKRAALSGDGAVPSPAAAAAALGRLLKPDLLAALAELQRQGRWRLALVVFAAARRETWYTNPDFSLYAEMASAMARGAAAAEEIDALVAELLEEKEGSGGFSPSDDVWKLTRLVRVLIAAGRGEAVRDLYKRMKRGGCVGDEYLFRVLIRGLRRLGEGEAAGEVERDFDEWYEGGIITETLPV
;
A
#
# COMPACT_ATOMS: atom_id res chain seq x y z
N MET A 1 -12.06 -42.95 80.21
CA MET A 1 -11.77 -43.75 79.00
C MET A 1 -13.06 -44.37 78.52
N ALA A 2 -13.28 -44.32 77.20
CA ALA A 2 -14.31 -44.99 76.39
C ALA A 2 -15.79 -44.60 76.60
N LEU A 3 -16.24 -43.71 75.71
CA LEU A 3 -17.62 -43.37 75.37
C LEU A 3 -18.23 -44.41 74.41
N SER A 4 -19.53 -44.69 74.49
CA SER A 4 -20.36 -44.97 73.30
C SER A 4 -21.85 -44.72 73.57
N SER A 5 -22.31 -43.65 72.91
CA SER A 5 -23.65 -43.18 72.57
C SER A 5 -24.62 -44.29 72.13
N LEU A 6 -25.85 -44.38 72.63
CA LEU A 6 -27.07 -43.57 72.38
C LEU A 6 -27.76 -43.81 71.02
N LEU A 7 -28.94 -44.43 71.16
CA LEU A 7 -30.25 -44.18 70.53
C LEU A 7 -30.40 -44.11 69.00
N ASN A 8 -31.28 -45.02 68.54
CA ASN A 8 -32.09 -44.93 67.33
C ASN A 8 -33.15 -43.82 67.47
N PRO A 9 -33.56 -43.13 66.39
CA PRO A 9 -34.88 -43.49 65.83
C PRO A 9 -35.06 -43.24 64.31
N ASN A 10 -36.03 -43.94 63.74
CA ASN A 10 -36.66 -43.68 62.43
C ASN A 10 -37.32 -42.29 62.40
N LEU A 11 -37.19 -41.55 61.28
CA LEU A 11 -38.27 -40.75 60.69
C LEU A 11 -38.01 -40.55 59.19
N PHE A 12 -39.02 -40.89 58.39
CA PHE A 12 -39.10 -40.73 56.94
C PHE A 12 -38.98 -39.26 56.51
N LEU A 13 -38.32 -39.02 55.37
CA LEU A 13 -38.70 -38.03 54.35
C LEU A 13 -37.86 -38.28 53.10
N VAL A 14 -38.53 -38.68 52.02
CA VAL A 14 -37.97 -38.71 50.66
C VAL A 14 -38.09 -37.30 50.09
N PRO A 15 -37.01 -36.74 49.54
CA PRO A 15 -37.11 -35.78 48.46
C PRO A 15 -36.35 -36.26 47.22
N SER A 16 -37.12 -36.46 46.16
CA SER A 16 -36.87 -36.10 44.76
C SER A 16 -35.43 -36.15 44.25
N SER A 17 -35.20 -37.04 43.28
CA SER A 17 -34.00 -37.15 42.47
C SER A 17 -33.49 -35.79 41.99
N LEU A 18 -32.29 -35.42 42.46
CA LEU A 18 -31.52 -34.32 41.91
C LEU A 18 -31.10 -34.69 40.48
N SER A 19 -31.62 -33.97 39.50
CA SER A 19 -31.10 -33.98 38.13
C SER A 19 -29.61 -33.63 38.16
N PRO A 20 -28.72 -34.38 37.47
CA PRO A 20 -27.32 -34.00 37.39
C PRO A 20 -27.18 -32.68 36.62
N LEU A 21 -26.49 -31.72 37.24
CA LEU A 21 -26.02 -30.50 36.60
C LEU A 21 -25.29 -30.86 35.30
N HIS A 22 -25.75 -30.30 34.18
CA HIS A 22 -25.03 -30.29 32.91
C HIS A 22 -23.71 -29.55 33.12
N SER A 23 -22.63 -30.29 33.30
CA SER A 23 -21.29 -29.76 33.09
C SER A 23 -21.14 -29.47 31.59
N PRO A 24 -20.75 -28.25 31.17
CA PRO A 24 -20.44 -28.02 29.77
C PRO A 24 -19.23 -28.89 29.44
N SER A 25 -19.46 -29.94 28.66
CA SER A 25 -18.42 -30.77 28.07
C SER A 25 -17.50 -29.85 27.28
N THR A 26 -16.36 -29.50 27.86
CA THR A 26 -15.24 -28.91 27.15
C THR A 26 -14.74 -29.98 26.18
N ARG A 27 -15.32 -30.00 24.99
CA ARG A 27 -14.78 -30.77 23.86
C ARG A 27 -13.41 -30.18 23.55
N SER A 28 -12.38 -30.76 24.14
CA SER A 28 -11.00 -30.55 23.72
C SER A 28 -10.91 -31.00 22.27
N LEU A 29 -10.91 -30.03 21.34
CA LEU A 29 -10.59 -30.31 19.95
C LEU A 29 -9.09 -30.64 19.94
N ALA A 30 -8.78 -31.94 19.84
CA ALA A 30 -7.42 -32.39 19.62
C ALA A 30 -6.99 -31.91 18.22
N ILE A 31 -6.33 -30.75 18.17
CA ILE A 31 -5.71 -30.25 16.94
C ILE A 31 -4.49 -31.13 16.67
N THR A 32 -4.64 -32.08 15.76
CA THR A 32 -3.54 -32.93 15.30
C THR A 32 -2.74 -32.16 14.25
N CYS A 33 -1.56 -31.68 14.64
CA CYS A 33 -0.60 -31.13 13.69
C CYS A 33 0.12 -32.30 13.00
N GLY A 34 -0.11 -32.50 11.71
CA GLY A 34 0.66 -33.48 10.91
C GLY A 34 2.14 -33.09 10.77
N PRO A 35 3.03 -34.03 10.40
CA PRO A 35 4.46 -33.78 10.26
C PRO A 35 4.71 -32.63 9.28
N ARG A 36 5.47 -31.61 9.71
CA ARG A 36 5.75 -30.39 8.91
C ARG A 36 6.88 -30.60 7.89
N ASP A 37 7.25 -31.85 7.64
CA ASP A 37 8.57 -32.20 7.13
C ASP A 37 8.59 -32.39 5.60
N ASN A 38 7.43 -32.21 4.94
CA ASN A 38 7.32 -32.17 3.47
C ASN A 38 7.47 -30.76 2.90
N ARG A 39 8.18 -29.86 3.59
CA ARG A 39 8.64 -28.62 2.94
C ARG A 39 9.80 -29.00 2.03
N GLY A 40 9.49 -29.16 0.74
CA GLY A 40 10.51 -29.15 -0.31
C GLY A 40 11.46 -27.95 -0.11
N PRO A 41 12.67 -28.00 -0.68
CA PRO A 41 13.65 -26.93 -0.49
C PRO A 41 12.98 -25.60 -0.85
N LEU A 42 13.22 -24.55 -0.05
CA LEU A 42 12.70 -23.19 -0.27
C LEU A 42 13.35 -22.57 -1.52
N GLN A 43 13.21 -23.23 -2.67
CA GLN A 43 13.79 -22.86 -3.94
C GLN A 43 13.02 -21.65 -4.47
N ARG A 44 13.79 -20.58 -4.75
CA ARG A 44 13.53 -19.46 -5.66
C ARG A 44 12.13 -19.48 -6.30
N GLY A 45 11.21 -18.70 -5.73
CA GLY A 45 9.83 -18.60 -6.24
C GLY A 45 8.82 -17.98 -5.27
N ARG A 46 9.14 -17.86 -3.98
CA ARG A 46 8.36 -17.01 -3.06
C ARG A 46 8.86 -15.59 -3.15
N THR A 47 8.03 -14.69 -3.68
CA THR A 47 8.26 -13.24 -3.65
C THR A 47 8.20 -12.68 -2.22
N LEU A 48 7.64 -13.44 -1.26
CA LEU A 48 7.47 -13.03 0.13
C LEU A 48 8.32 -13.87 1.09
N SER A 49 9.10 -13.20 1.93
CA SER A 49 9.78 -13.79 3.07
C SER A 49 8.80 -14.13 4.21
N THR A 50 9.24 -14.93 5.17
CA THR A 50 8.45 -15.22 6.38
C THR A 50 8.11 -13.94 7.16
N GLU A 51 9.05 -13.00 7.27
CA GLU A 51 8.86 -11.71 7.96
C GLU A 51 7.81 -10.86 7.25
N ALA A 52 7.89 -10.73 5.92
CA ALA A 52 6.89 -10.00 5.14
C ALA A 52 5.49 -10.63 5.29
N ILE A 53 5.38 -11.96 5.28
CA ILE A 53 4.12 -12.66 5.51
C ILE A 53 3.57 -12.34 6.90
N LEU A 54 4.40 -12.47 7.95
CA LEU A 54 3.98 -12.22 9.33
C LEU A 54 3.54 -10.77 9.53
N ALA A 55 4.25 -9.80 8.95
CA ALA A 55 3.91 -8.39 8.98
C ALA A 55 2.56 -8.11 8.32
N VAL A 56 2.33 -8.63 7.10
CA VAL A 56 1.03 -8.50 6.40
C VAL A 56 -0.11 -9.06 7.24
N GLN A 57 0.07 -10.24 7.85
CA GLN A 57 -0.97 -10.83 8.69
C GLN A 57 -1.17 -10.05 10.00
N ALA A 58 -0.10 -9.50 10.60
CA ALA A 58 -0.20 -8.66 11.78
C ALA A 58 -1.01 -7.38 11.49
N LEU A 59 -0.71 -6.68 10.38
CA LEU A 59 -1.46 -5.51 9.95
C LEU A 59 -2.94 -5.81 9.70
N LYS A 60 -3.23 -6.93 9.03
CA LYS A 60 -4.62 -7.36 8.77
C LYS A 60 -5.38 -7.66 10.06
N ARG A 61 -4.76 -8.32 11.04
CA ARG A 61 -5.38 -8.57 12.35
C ARG A 61 -5.60 -7.27 13.11
N ALA A 62 -4.60 -6.39 13.15
CA ALA A 62 -4.69 -5.10 13.83
C ALA A 62 -5.82 -4.21 13.26
N ALA A 63 -6.04 -4.26 11.94
CA ALA A 63 -7.15 -3.55 11.30
C ALA A 63 -8.53 -4.17 11.56
N LEU A 64 -8.61 -5.42 12.02
CA LEU A 64 -9.88 -6.06 12.41
C LEU A 64 -10.22 -5.82 13.89
N SER A 65 -9.21 -5.61 14.73
CA SER A 65 -9.38 -5.37 16.17
C SER A 65 -9.74 -3.91 16.51
N GLY A 66 -9.65 -2.99 15.56
CA GLY A 66 -9.96 -1.57 15.74
C GLY A 66 -11.30 -1.17 15.11
N ASP A 67 -11.69 0.08 15.35
CA ASP A 67 -12.95 0.68 14.86
C ASP A 67 -12.87 1.14 13.39
N GLY A 68 -11.84 0.73 12.64
CA GLY A 68 -11.58 1.23 11.29
C GLY A 68 -10.78 0.28 10.41
N ALA A 69 -10.82 0.51 9.10
CA ALA A 69 -10.14 -0.30 8.07
C ALA A 69 -8.59 -0.18 8.08
N VAL A 70 -8.01 0.50 9.07
CA VAL A 70 -6.59 0.87 9.17
C VAL A 70 -6.10 0.55 10.59
N PRO A 71 -4.92 -0.07 10.77
CA PRO A 71 -4.35 -0.37 12.09
C PRO A 71 -3.94 0.90 12.83
N SER A 72 -3.89 0.83 14.17
CA SER A 72 -3.35 1.93 14.98
C SER A 72 -1.87 2.19 14.65
N PRO A 73 -1.38 3.43 14.82
CA PRO A 73 0.02 3.78 14.53
C PRO A 73 1.03 2.90 15.30
N ALA A 74 0.73 2.56 16.56
CA ALA A 74 1.56 1.69 17.38
C ALA A 74 1.61 0.25 16.83
N ALA A 75 0.47 -0.29 16.38
CA ALA A 75 0.42 -1.62 15.79
C ALA A 75 1.16 -1.67 14.43
N ALA A 76 1.03 -0.62 13.62
CA ALA A 76 1.78 -0.50 12.37
C ALA A 76 3.29 -0.42 12.61
N ALA A 77 3.73 0.42 13.57
CA ALA A 77 5.15 0.54 13.92
C ALA A 77 5.72 -0.78 14.46
N ALA A 78 4.97 -1.50 15.29
CA ALA A 78 5.38 -2.80 15.80
C ALA A 78 5.50 -3.87 14.70
N ALA A 79 4.60 -3.85 13.71
CA ALA A 79 4.59 -4.81 12.60
C ALA A 79 5.65 -4.50 11.52
N LEU A 80 6.01 -3.23 11.32
CA LEU A 80 6.82 -2.78 10.20
C LEU A 80 8.24 -2.33 10.58
N GLY A 81 8.45 -1.84 11.81
CA GLY A 81 9.69 -1.14 12.18
C GLY A 81 10.96 -1.98 12.23
N ARG A 82 10.88 -3.29 11.97
CA ARG A 82 12.03 -4.20 11.88
C ARG A 82 12.17 -4.84 10.50
N LEU A 83 11.30 -4.50 9.55
CA LEU A 83 11.35 -5.07 8.21
C LEU A 83 12.51 -4.46 7.43
N LEU A 84 13.26 -5.32 6.75
CA LEU A 84 14.26 -4.88 5.79
C LEU A 84 13.55 -4.29 4.56
N LYS A 85 14.25 -3.43 3.81
CA LYS A 85 13.78 -2.88 2.52
C LYS A 85 13.07 -3.92 1.62
N PRO A 86 13.64 -5.10 1.31
CA PRO A 86 12.96 -6.08 0.46
C PRO A 86 11.66 -6.60 1.07
N ASP A 87 11.61 -6.81 2.39
CA ASP A 87 10.42 -7.31 3.07
C ASP A 87 9.31 -6.26 3.13
N LEU A 88 9.68 -4.99 3.32
CA LEU A 88 8.74 -3.88 3.35
C LEU A 88 8.10 -3.66 1.97
N LEU A 89 8.91 -3.66 0.90
CA LEU A 89 8.41 -3.56 -0.47
C LEU A 89 7.60 -4.79 -0.88
N ALA A 90 7.99 -6.00 -0.46
CA ALA A 90 7.23 -7.21 -0.72
C ALA A 90 5.87 -7.21 0.02
N ALA A 91 5.84 -6.75 1.27
CA ALA A 91 4.61 -6.57 2.04
C ALA A 91 3.67 -5.55 1.37
N LEU A 92 4.21 -4.43 0.88
CA LEU A 92 3.47 -3.42 0.11
C LEU A 92 2.83 -4.05 -1.13
N ALA A 93 3.63 -4.73 -1.96
CA ALA A 93 3.16 -5.37 -3.18
C ALA A 93 2.09 -6.44 -2.90
N GLU A 94 2.24 -7.22 -1.83
CA GLU A 94 1.25 -8.24 -1.45
C GLU A 94 -0.09 -7.63 -1.02
N LEU A 95 -0.07 -6.52 -0.28
CA LEU A 95 -1.31 -5.83 0.11
C LEU A 95 -2.01 -5.20 -1.10
N GLN A 96 -1.25 -4.62 -2.03
CA GLN A 96 -1.78 -4.13 -3.31
C GLN A 96 -2.38 -5.25 -4.16
N ARG A 97 -1.75 -6.44 -4.17
CA ARG A 97 -2.24 -7.63 -4.87
C ARG A 97 -3.55 -8.16 -4.25
N GLN A 98 -3.68 -8.09 -2.92
CA GLN A 98 -4.91 -8.44 -2.20
C GLN A 98 -6.02 -7.39 -2.32
N GLY A 99 -5.79 -6.25 -2.99
CA GLY A 99 -6.74 -5.14 -3.10
C GLY A 99 -6.92 -4.36 -1.79
N ARG A 100 -6.07 -4.58 -0.79
CA ARG A 100 -6.12 -3.88 0.51
C ARG A 100 -5.30 -2.60 0.47
N TRP A 101 -5.66 -1.69 -0.44
CA TRP A 101 -4.89 -0.48 -0.72
C TRP A 101 -4.77 0.46 0.49
N ARG A 102 -5.75 0.51 1.40
CA ARG A 102 -5.64 1.28 2.66
C ARG A 102 -4.54 0.76 3.59
N LEU A 103 -4.37 -0.56 3.68
CA LEU A 103 -3.24 -1.15 4.41
C LEU A 103 -1.92 -0.94 3.65
N ALA A 104 -1.96 -1.00 2.33
CA ALA A 104 -0.79 -0.70 1.50
C ALA A 104 -0.31 0.75 1.73
N LEU A 105 -1.21 1.74 1.87
CA LEU A 105 -0.85 3.12 2.22
C LEU A 105 -0.11 3.21 3.56
N VAL A 106 -0.47 2.40 4.56
CA VAL A 106 0.27 2.34 5.84
C VAL A 106 1.70 1.85 5.62
N VAL A 107 1.88 0.80 4.83
CA VAL A 107 3.21 0.27 4.52
C VAL A 107 4.00 1.26 3.66
N PHE A 108 3.35 1.93 2.72
CA PHE A 108 3.94 2.96 1.88
C PHE A 108 4.43 4.16 2.71
N ALA A 109 3.62 4.64 3.66
CA ALA A 109 4.00 5.69 4.58
C ALA A 109 5.14 5.27 5.52
N ALA A 110 5.21 3.99 5.92
CA ALA A 110 6.37 3.48 6.66
C ALA A 110 7.63 3.47 5.78
N ALA A 111 7.53 3.01 4.53
CA ALA A 111 8.65 2.98 3.59
C ALA A 111 9.23 4.38 3.31
N ARG A 112 8.38 5.40 3.24
CA ARG A 112 8.80 6.80 3.05
C ARG A 112 9.59 7.40 4.22
N ARG A 113 9.52 6.77 5.40
CA ARG A 113 10.26 7.20 6.61
C ARG A 113 11.59 6.47 6.76
N GLU A 114 11.86 5.46 5.94
CA GLU A 114 13.09 4.69 6.01
C GLU A 114 14.29 5.46 5.46
N THR A 115 15.47 5.21 6.00
CA THR A 115 16.71 5.92 5.63
C THR A 115 17.15 5.69 4.19
N TRP A 116 16.76 4.56 3.58
CA TRP A 116 17.05 4.24 2.19
C TRP A 116 16.14 4.97 1.19
N TYR A 117 15.11 5.65 1.69
CA TYR A 117 14.16 6.41 0.89
C TYR A 117 14.59 7.89 0.88
N THR A 118 15.46 8.25 -0.06
CA THR A 118 16.06 9.59 -0.12
C THR A 118 15.29 10.55 -1.03
N ASN A 119 14.75 10.03 -2.14
CA ASN A 119 13.98 10.79 -3.12
C ASN A 119 12.68 10.05 -3.45
N PRO A 120 11.61 10.78 -3.81
CA PRO A 120 10.36 10.16 -4.25
C PRO A 120 10.57 9.21 -5.43
N ASP A 121 10.13 7.96 -5.31
CA ASP A 121 10.14 7.02 -6.44
C ASP A 121 8.79 7.03 -7.16
N PHE A 122 8.77 7.62 -8.36
CA PHE A 122 7.56 7.71 -9.19
C PHE A 122 6.94 6.33 -9.52
N SER A 123 7.72 5.24 -9.56
CA SER A 123 7.15 3.89 -9.73
C SER A 123 6.38 3.42 -8.51
N LEU A 124 6.85 3.71 -7.30
CA LEU A 124 6.12 3.36 -6.07
C LEU A 124 4.81 4.15 -5.98
N TYR A 125 4.84 5.44 -6.30
CA TYR A 125 3.64 6.26 -6.40
C TYR A 125 2.69 5.78 -7.48
N ALA A 126 3.20 5.38 -8.65
CA ALA A 126 2.36 4.83 -9.73
C ALA A 126 1.69 3.51 -9.32
N GLU A 127 2.40 2.63 -8.62
CA GLU A 127 1.86 1.37 -8.10
C GLU A 127 0.79 1.61 -7.04
N MET A 128 1.02 2.58 -6.15
CA MET A 128 0.04 2.97 -5.13
C MET A 128 -1.20 3.59 -5.76
N ALA A 129 -1.05 4.57 -6.65
CA ALA A 129 -2.17 5.19 -7.38
C ALA A 129 -2.98 4.14 -8.18
N SER A 130 -2.29 3.18 -8.82
CA SER A 130 -2.94 2.08 -9.53
C SER A 130 -3.72 1.16 -8.60
N ALA A 131 -3.17 0.83 -7.42
CA ALA A 131 -3.88 0.03 -6.43
C ALA A 131 -5.09 0.76 -5.83
N MET A 132 -5.00 2.07 -5.63
CA MET A 132 -6.12 2.91 -5.19
C MET A 132 -7.23 2.99 -6.23
N ALA A 133 -6.88 3.25 -7.49
CA ALA A 133 -7.84 3.30 -8.60
C ALA A 133 -8.58 1.95 -8.77
N ARG A 134 -7.85 0.83 -8.74
CA ARG A 134 -8.47 -0.52 -8.80
C ARG A 134 -9.32 -0.83 -7.56
N GLY A 135 -8.97 -0.25 -6.43
CA GLY A 135 -9.67 -0.41 -5.16
C GLY A 135 -10.82 0.58 -4.96
N ALA A 136 -11.23 1.30 -6.01
CA ALA A 136 -12.28 2.31 -6.00
C ALA A 136 -12.09 3.37 -4.90
N ALA A 137 -10.85 3.80 -4.67
CA ALA A 137 -10.56 4.96 -3.84
C ALA A 137 -11.25 6.20 -4.41
N ALA A 138 -11.65 7.12 -3.54
CA ALA A 138 -12.21 8.38 -3.98
C ALA A 138 -11.16 9.18 -4.77
N ALA A 139 -11.62 10.05 -5.66
CA ALA A 139 -10.73 10.85 -6.48
C ALA A 139 -9.83 11.71 -5.58
N GLU A 140 -10.38 12.32 -4.55
CA GLU A 140 -9.69 13.15 -3.58
C GLU A 140 -8.54 12.41 -2.86
N GLU A 141 -8.69 11.10 -2.62
CA GLU A 141 -7.63 10.27 -2.01
C GLU A 141 -6.45 10.08 -2.97
N ILE A 142 -6.70 9.92 -4.27
CA ILE A 142 -5.63 9.84 -5.28
C ILE A 142 -4.96 11.20 -5.48
N ASP A 143 -5.71 12.31 -5.40
CA ASP A 143 -5.11 13.65 -5.46
C ASP A 143 -4.22 13.92 -4.27
N ALA A 144 -4.66 13.55 -3.06
CA ALA A 144 -3.85 13.69 -1.86
C ALA A 144 -2.51 12.94 -2.01
N LEU A 145 -2.53 11.72 -2.56
CA LEU A 145 -1.31 10.97 -2.86
C LEU A 145 -0.38 11.72 -3.84
N VAL A 146 -0.92 12.36 -4.87
CA VAL A 146 -0.12 13.14 -5.84
C VAL A 146 0.38 14.45 -5.22
N ALA A 147 -0.43 15.12 -4.40
CA ALA A 147 0.00 16.31 -3.67
C ALA A 147 1.17 15.99 -2.74
N GLU A 148 1.08 14.90 -1.99
CA GLU A 148 2.18 14.41 -1.15
C GLU A 148 3.45 14.12 -1.96
N LEU A 149 3.33 13.53 -3.15
CA LEU A 149 4.48 13.34 -4.06
C LEU A 149 5.11 14.67 -4.44
N LEU A 150 4.31 15.65 -4.84
CA LEU A 150 4.81 16.94 -5.31
C LEU A 150 5.49 17.72 -4.18
N GLU A 151 4.91 17.70 -2.98
CA GLU A 151 5.51 18.31 -1.78
C GLU A 151 6.82 17.63 -1.39
N GLU A 152 6.84 16.29 -1.38
CA GLU A 152 8.05 15.53 -1.08
C GLU A 152 9.14 15.80 -2.12
N LYS A 153 8.77 15.87 -3.40
CA LYS A 153 9.72 16.19 -4.48
C LYS A 153 10.27 17.60 -4.35
N GLU A 154 9.43 18.59 -4.02
CA GLU A 154 9.89 19.96 -3.76
C GLU A 154 10.85 20.01 -2.55
N GLY A 155 10.52 19.30 -1.47
CA GLY A 155 11.39 19.17 -0.29
C GLY A 155 12.73 18.48 -0.57
N SER A 156 12.78 17.59 -1.56
CA SER A 156 14.00 16.92 -2.03
C SER A 156 14.76 17.66 -3.15
N GLY A 157 14.47 18.95 -3.37
CA GLY A 157 15.17 19.79 -4.35
C GLY A 157 14.43 20.01 -5.67
N GLY A 158 13.14 19.66 -5.73
CA GLY A 158 12.30 19.85 -6.90
C GLY A 158 12.60 18.86 -8.03
N PHE A 159 11.88 18.99 -9.14
CA PHE A 159 12.17 18.24 -10.36
C PHE A 159 13.51 18.66 -10.96
N SER A 160 14.21 17.72 -11.60
CA SER A 160 15.51 17.94 -12.21
C SER A 160 15.63 17.24 -13.57
N PRO A 161 16.58 17.65 -14.43
CA PRO A 161 16.86 16.95 -15.69
C PRO A 161 17.31 15.48 -15.51
N SER A 162 17.72 15.10 -14.31
CA SER A 162 18.17 13.75 -13.96
C SER A 162 17.04 12.80 -13.52
N ASP A 163 15.81 13.30 -13.40
CA ASP A 163 14.67 12.48 -13.00
C ASP A 163 14.34 11.41 -14.07
N ASP A 164 13.91 10.24 -13.62
CA ASP A 164 13.62 9.10 -14.48
C ASP A 164 12.28 9.30 -15.24
N VAL A 165 12.40 9.74 -16.49
CA VAL A 165 11.28 10.01 -17.41
C VAL A 165 10.40 8.77 -17.64
N TRP A 166 10.98 7.56 -17.63
CA TRP A 166 10.21 6.33 -17.83
C TRP A 166 9.29 6.07 -16.63
N LYS A 167 9.80 6.22 -15.41
CA LYS A 167 8.99 6.09 -14.19
C LYS A 167 7.92 7.18 -14.09
N LEU A 168 8.24 8.41 -14.47
CA LEU A 168 7.28 9.52 -14.57
C LEU A 168 6.17 9.20 -15.57
N THR A 169 6.52 8.71 -16.75
CA THR A 169 5.56 8.30 -17.76
C THR A 169 4.62 7.22 -17.26
N ARG A 170 5.14 6.25 -16.49
CA ARG A 170 4.30 5.23 -15.83
C ARG A 170 3.29 5.86 -14.88
N LEU A 171 3.71 6.80 -14.03
CA LEU A 171 2.82 7.52 -13.12
C LEU A 171 1.75 8.31 -13.89
N VAL A 172 2.16 9.10 -14.88
CA VAL A 172 1.25 9.89 -15.73
C VAL A 172 0.18 8.99 -16.36
N ARG A 173 0.57 7.85 -16.94
CA ARG A 173 -0.40 6.91 -17.52
C ARG A 173 -1.42 6.38 -16.50
N VAL A 174 -0.97 6.09 -15.27
CA VAL A 174 -1.87 5.65 -14.19
C VAL A 174 -2.84 6.76 -13.82
N LEU A 175 -2.38 8.00 -13.66
CA LEU A 175 -3.24 9.14 -13.33
C LEU A 175 -4.26 9.43 -14.43
N ILE A 176 -3.84 9.36 -15.71
CA ILE A 176 -4.75 9.52 -16.84
C ILE A 176 -5.82 8.41 -16.87
N ALA A 177 -5.43 7.16 -16.56
CA ALA A 177 -6.37 6.05 -16.48
C ALA A 177 -7.33 6.18 -15.28
N ALA A 178 -6.87 6.77 -14.18
CA ALA A 178 -7.68 7.07 -13.01
C ALA A 178 -8.56 8.33 -13.17
N GLY A 179 -8.46 9.05 -14.30
CA GLY A 179 -9.27 10.24 -14.57
C GLY A 179 -8.75 11.53 -13.93
N ARG A 180 -7.48 11.58 -13.53
CA ARG A 180 -6.95 12.70 -12.72
C ARG A 180 -6.30 13.79 -13.58
N GLY A 181 -7.13 14.51 -14.32
CA GLY A 181 -6.70 15.57 -15.26
C GLY A 181 -5.89 16.67 -14.56
N GLU A 182 -6.43 17.22 -13.48
CA GLU A 182 -5.77 18.28 -12.70
C GLU A 182 -4.42 17.84 -12.13
N ALA A 183 -4.35 16.63 -11.55
CA ALA A 183 -3.11 16.07 -11.03
C ALA A 183 -2.04 15.89 -12.12
N VAL A 184 -2.44 15.46 -13.33
CA VAL A 184 -1.52 15.34 -14.47
C VAL A 184 -1.03 16.71 -14.93
N ARG A 185 -1.92 17.70 -15.02
CA ARG A 185 -1.58 19.08 -15.36
C ARG A 185 -0.58 19.66 -14.36
N ASP A 186 -0.83 19.49 -13.06
CA ASP A 186 0.03 20.03 -12.01
C ASP A 186 1.38 19.34 -12.00
N LEU A 187 1.42 18.00 -12.14
CA LEU A 187 2.66 17.25 -12.29
C LEU A 187 3.49 17.77 -13.47
N TYR A 188 2.89 17.98 -14.63
CA TYR A 188 3.57 18.55 -15.80
C TYR A 188 4.15 19.94 -15.52
N LYS A 189 3.37 20.83 -14.89
CA LYS A 189 3.84 22.19 -14.54
C LYS A 189 5.06 22.15 -13.60
N ARG A 190 5.12 21.20 -12.67
CA ARG A 190 6.27 21.04 -11.76
C ARG A 190 7.47 20.45 -12.49
N MET A 191 7.26 19.47 -13.37
CA MET A 191 8.32 18.94 -14.25
C MET A 191 8.94 20.03 -15.12
N LYS A 192 8.11 20.82 -15.81
CA LYS A 192 8.56 21.93 -16.65
C LYS A 192 9.36 22.96 -15.87
N ARG A 193 8.88 23.35 -14.68
CA ARG A 193 9.60 24.30 -13.79
C ARG A 193 10.96 23.78 -13.35
N GLY A 194 11.08 22.48 -13.09
CA GLY A 194 12.34 21.84 -12.69
C GLY A 194 13.28 21.52 -13.86
N GLY A 195 12.90 21.87 -15.11
CA GLY A 195 13.68 21.52 -16.29
C GLY A 195 13.77 20.01 -16.56
N CYS A 196 12.83 19.21 -16.03
CA CYS A 196 12.72 17.80 -16.35
C CYS A 196 12.15 17.67 -17.77
N VAL A 197 13.03 17.47 -18.74
CA VAL A 197 12.66 17.36 -20.16
C VAL A 197 12.10 15.95 -20.41
N GLY A 198 10.87 15.90 -20.91
CA GLY A 198 10.25 14.64 -21.32
C GLY A 198 10.86 14.06 -22.59
N ASP A 199 10.44 12.85 -22.94
CA ASP A 199 10.70 12.26 -24.25
C ASP A 199 9.46 12.40 -25.16
N GLU A 200 9.64 12.11 -26.45
CA GLU A 200 8.55 12.13 -27.44
C GLU A 200 7.33 11.32 -26.98
N TYR A 201 7.57 10.19 -26.30
CA TYR A 201 6.52 9.32 -25.81
C TYR A 201 5.72 9.97 -24.67
N LEU A 202 6.38 10.56 -23.69
CA LEU A 202 5.75 11.27 -22.58
C LEU A 202 4.91 12.44 -23.08
N PHE A 203 5.43 13.27 -23.99
CA PHE A 203 4.68 14.38 -24.59
C PHE A 203 3.38 13.89 -25.23
N ARG A 204 3.46 12.83 -26.06
CA ARG A 204 2.27 12.24 -26.69
C ARG A 204 1.27 11.68 -25.68
N VAL A 205 1.75 11.05 -24.61
CA VAL A 205 0.91 10.55 -23.52
C VAL A 205 0.19 11.70 -22.82
N LEU A 206 0.90 12.77 -22.49
CA LEU A 206 0.34 13.97 -21.84
C LEU A 206 -0.70 14.66 -22.72
N ILE A 207 -0.38 14.97 -23.98
CA ILE A 207 -1.29 15.69 -24.90
C ILE A 207 -2.60 14.91 -25.07
N ARG A 208 -2.51 13.61 -25.38
CA ARG A 208 -3.71 12.76 -25.57
C ARG A 208 -4.48 12.58 -24.26
N GLY A 209 -3.77 12.40 -23.15
CA GLY A 209 -4.34 12.21 -21.83
C GLY A 209 -5.13 13.43 -21.36
N LEU A 210 -4.51 14.61 -21.39
CA LEU A 210 -5.11 15.87 -20.96
C LEU A 210 -6.33 16.23 -21.82
N ARG A 211 -6.25 16.12 -23.15
CA ARG A 211 -7.41 16.33 -24.04
C ARG A 211 -8.59 15.43 -23.67
N ARG A 212 -8.32 14.14 -23.42
CA ARG A 212 -9.36 13.16 -23.05
C ARG A 212 -10.03 13.50 -21.72
N LEU A 213 -9.31 14.15 -20.81
CA LEU A 213 -9.78 14.51 -19.48
C LEU A 213 -10.41 15.91 -19.41
N GLY A 214 -10.54 16.61 -20.55
CA GLY A 214 -11.09 17.96 -20.60
C GLY A 214 -10.09 19.07 -20.28
N GLU A 215 -8.81 18.74 -20.04
CA GLU A 215 -7.72 19.69 -19.75
C GLU A 215 -7.12 20.26 -21.05
N GLY A 216 -7.96 20.85 -21.90
CA GLY A 216 -7.58 21.27 -23.26
C GLY A 216 -6.49 22.35 -23.29
N GLU A 217 -6.56 23.33 -22.40
CA GLU A 217 -5.56 24.39 -22.29
C GLU A 217 -4.18 23.83 -21.93
N ALA A 218 -4.13 22.97 -20.91
CA ALA A 218 -2.90 22.28 -20.51
C ALA A 218 -2.35 21.40 -21.62
N ALA A 219 -3.22 20.71 -22.38
CA ALA A 219 -2.77 19.92 -23.52
C ALA A 219 -2.15 20.78 -24.63
N GLY A 220 -2.71 21.97 -24.90
CA GLY A 220 -2.16 22.92 -25.86
C GLY A 220 -0.83 23.54 -25.39
N GLU A 221 -0.64 23.74 -24.08
CA GLU A 221 0.66 24.10 -23.52
C GLU A 221 1.71 23.00 -23.78
N VAL A 222 1.37 21.74 -23.48
CA VAL A 222 2.27 20.59 -23.70
C VAL A 222 2.60 20.41 -25.19
N GLU A 223 1.64 20.65 -26.09
CA GLU A 223 1.86 20.55 -27.54
C GLU A 223 2.83 21.62 -28.05
N ARG A 224 2.69 22.88 -27.62
CA ARG A 224 3.66 23.93 -27.94
C ARG A 224 5.06 23.59 -27.42
N ASP A 225 5.15 23.12 -26.18
CA ASP A 225 6.42 22.73 -25.58
C ASP A 225 7.06 21.53 -26.33
N PHE A 226 6.23 20.62 -26.86
CA PHE A 226 6.69 19.50 -27.69
C PHE A 226 7.23 19.96 -29.04
N ASP A 227 6.56 20.91 -29.70
CA ASP A 227 7.01 21.49 -30.97
C ASP A 227 8.35 22.22 -30.78
N GLU A 228 8.48 23.05 -29.73
CA GLU A 228 9.73 23.73 -29.38
C GLU A 228 10.87 22.73 -29.11
N TRP A 229 10.58 21.65 -28.38
CA TRP A 229 11.56 20.58 -28.12
C TRP A 229 11.95 19.82 -29.39
N TYR A 230 11.00 19.55 -30.28
CA TYR A 230 11.23 18.82 -31.53
C TYR A 230 12.03 19.66 -32.54
N GLU A 231 11.68 20.94 -32.71
CA GLU A 231 12.41 21.87 -33.57
C GLU A 231 13.82 22.16 -33.01
N GLY A 232 13.95 22.37 -31.71
CA GLY A 232 15.24 22.54 -31.04
C GLY A 232 16.15 21.31 -31.11
N GLY A 233 15.56 20.10 -31.21
CA GLY A 233 16.29 18.85 -31.43
C GLY A 233 16.71 18.60 -32.89
N ILE A 234 16.02 19.22 -33.85
CA ILE A 234 16.38 19.18 -35.28
C ILE A 234 17.48 20.20 -35.60
N ILE A 235 17.56 21.31 -34.85
CA ILE A 235 18.59 22.35 -35.04
C ILE A 235 19.87 21.98 -34.23
N THR A 236 20.55 20.92 -34.67
CA THR A 236 22.02 20.80 -34.51
C THR A 236 22.74 21.07 -35.83
N GLU A 237 22.17 21.92 -36.70
CA GLU A 237 22.89 22.51 -37.82
C GLU A 237 22.94 24.03 -37.63
N THR A 238 24.17 24.49 -37.41
CA THR A 238 24.71 25.82 -37.71
C THR A 238 23.71 26.90 -38.09
N LEU A 239 23.54 27.88 -37.21
CA LEU A 239 23.12 29.21 -37.64
C LEU A 239 24.18 29.76 -38.62
N PRO A 240 23.79 30.17 -39.85
CA PRO A 240 24.71 30.77 -40.79
C PRO A 240 24.92 32.27 -40.53
N VAL A 241 26.19 32.63 -40.76
CA VAL A 241 26.87 33.94 -40.85
C VAL A 241 27.19 34.66 -39.54
#